data_AF-E7BLD8-F1
#
_entry.id   AF-E7BLD8-F1
#
_cell.length_a   1.000
_cell.length_b   1.000
_cell.length_c   1.000
_cell.angle_alpha   90.00
_cell.angle_beta   90.00
_cell.angle_gamma   90.00
#
_symmetry.space_group_name_H-M   'P 1'
#
loop_
_entity.id
_entity.type
_entity.pdbx_description
1 polymer ?
#
loop_
_entity_poly.entity_id
_entity_poly.type
_entity_poly.pdbx_seq_one_letter_code
_entity_poly.pdbx_strand_id
1 'polypeptide(L)'
;MITVMFDAVIAKKAKMEKILHDAKRNPREDLVTSSLFGVLRLLSPNARQAALSVLCDHPLPSDANIYLWPFFVGQGESAEPDVVLEFVKDGQLSFWIVEVKWGAPLGADQCAREIRTVAHGWCRRGGLPAGERRVLGYTLLGAEPQHQLALADLRLAASNGLGGVPAEGIRSLEWATAAENLRILSGEADDPGLKSWLVMSADFLSGQPQGSVLGSWPTMKMPLEGSFIFDDEEVFALPNITALPSTRFDFRE
;
A
#
# COMPACT_ATOMS: atom_id res chain seq x y z
N MET A 1 -4.34 -14.27 11.78
CA MET A 1 -4.67 -14.23 10.33
C MET A 1 -5.73 -13.20 9.96
N ILE A 2 -6.82 -12.99 10.74
CA ILE A 2 -7.86 -11.98 10.44
C ILE A 2 -7.34 -10.52 10.51
N THR A 3 -6.27 -10.26 11.25
CA THR A 3 -5.80 -8.90 11.56
C THR A 3 -5.27 -8.12 10.35
N VAL A 4 -4.57 -8.79 9.43
CA VAL A 4 -3.76 -8.14 8.37
C VAL A 4 -4.58 -7.62 7.19
N MET A 5 -5.67 -8.31 6.87
CA MET A 5 -6.60 -7.92 5.80
C MET A 5 -7.53 -6.75 6.22
N PHE A 6 -7.57 -6.44 7.52
CA PHE A 6 -8.41 -5.40 8.11
C PHE A 6 -7.59 -4.28 8.76
N ASP A 7 -6.32 -4.07 8.37
CA ASP A 7 -5.49 -2.98 8.91
C ASP A 7 -6.20 -1.62 8.74
N ALA A 8 -6.90 -1.40 7.63
CA ALA A 8 -7.73 -0.21 7.44
C ALA A 8 -8.85 -0.08 8.49
N VAL A 9 -9.51 -1.18 8.87
CA VAL A 9 -10.57 -1.18 9.89
C VAL A 9 -9.98 -0.97 11.28
N ILE A 10 -8.85 -1.64 11.58
CA ILE A 10 -8.14 -1.54 12.86
C ILE A 10 -7.57 -0.13 13.06
N ALA A 11 -7.00 0.47 12.02
CA ALA A 11 -6.52 1.85 12.02
C ALA A 11 -7.66 2.89 11.99
N LYS A 12 -8.92 2.46 12.02
CA LYS A 12 -10.14 3.30 11.93
C LYS A 12 -10.22 4.13 10.64
N LYS A 13 -9.50 3.71 9.60
CA LYS A 13 -9.54 4.28 8.25
C LYS A 13 -10.82 3.86 7.52
N ALA A 14 -11.19 2.59 7.68
CA ALA A 14 -12.47 2.04 7.24
C ALA A 14 -13.38 1.80 8.46
N LYS A 15 -14.65 2.24 8.39
CA LYS A 15 -15.69 1.77 9.32
C LYS A 15 -16.56 0.75 8.60
N MET A 16 -16.65 -0.46 9.11
CA MET A 16 -17.40 -1.56 8.49
C MET A 16 -18.87 -1.19 8.20
N GLU A 17 -19.51 -0.43 9.10
CA GLU A 17 -20.87 0.10 8.94
C GLU A 17 -21.03 1.08 7.75
N LYS A 18 -19.96 1.76 7.36
CA LYS A 18 -19.92 2.71 6.23
C LYS A 18 -19.60 2.04 4.88
N ILE A 19 -19.16 0.78 4.91
CA ILE A 19 -18.90 -0.02 3.71
C ILE A 19 -20.23 -0.51 3.09
N LEU A 20 -21.29 -0.59 3.89
CA LEU A 20 -22.58 -1.18 3.50
C LEU A 20 -23.62 -0.15 3.00
N HIS A 21 -23.52 1.13 3.35
CA HIS A 21 -24.46 2.16 2.91
C HIS A 21 -23.83 3.57 2.82
N ASP A 22 -23.98 4.21 1.65
CA ASP A 22 -23.99 5.68 1.39
C ASP A 22 -23.07 6.58 2.24
N ALA A 23 -21.85 6.14 2.50
CA ALA A 23 -20.90 6.92 3.28
C ALA A 23 -20.26 8.03 2.43
N LYS A 24 -20.36 9.28 2.91
CA LYS A 24 -19.68 10.48 2.36
C LYS A 24 -18.15 10.36 2.18
N ARG A 25 -17.51 9.34 2.76
CA ARG A 25 -16.08 9.06 2.65
C ARG A 25 -15.92 7.56 2.37
N ASN A 26 -15.48 7.24 1.16
CA ASN A 26 -15.38 5.88 0.69
C ASN A 26 -14.00 5.33 1.05
N PRO A 27 -13.86 4.33 1.94
CA PRO A 27 -12.56 3.82 2.39
C PRO A 27 -11.89 2.92 1.35
N ARG A 28 -12.13 3.15 0.05
CA ARG A 28 -11.67 2.29 -1.04
C ARG A 28 -10.15 2.25 -1.12
N GLU A 29 -9.52 3.42 -1.10
CA GLU A 29 -8.05 3.55 -1.14
C GLU A 29 -7.42 2.85 0.06
N ASP A 30 -7.98 3.05 1.26
CA ASP A 30 -7.50 2.40 2.48
C ASP A 30 -7.65 0.86 2.43
N LEU A 31 -8.78 0.35 1.92
CA LEU A 31 -9.01 -1.10 1.78
C LEU A 31 -8.09 -1.73 0.74
N VAL A 32 -7.89 -1.08 -0.40
CA VAL A 32 -6.95 -1.50 -1.45
C VAL A 32 -5.53 -1.53 -0.88
N THR A 33 -5.12 -0.46 -0.20
CA THR A 33 -3.80 -0.35 0.44
C THR A 33 -3.59 -1.48 1.44
N SER A 34 -4.56 -1.72 2.33
CA SER A 34 -4.50 -2.82 3.31
C SER A 34 -4.41 -4.19 2.64
N SER A 35 -5.19 -4.42 1.58
CA SER A 35 -5.27 -5.72 0.90
C SER A 35 -4.00 -6.03 0.12
N LEU A 36 -3.42 -5.02 -0.53
CA LEU A 36 -2.16 -5.16 -1.27
C LEU A 36 -0.99 -5.26 -0.29
N PHE A 37 -0.78 -4.27 0.56
CA PHE A 37 0.47 -4.12 1.31
C PHE A 37 0.46 -4.80 2.67
N GLY A 38 -0.71 -4.95 3.32
CA GLY A 38 -0.80 -5.64 4.60
C GLY A 38 -0.40 -7.11 4.47
N VAL A 39 -0.93 -7.79 3.45
CA VAL A 39 -0.69 -9.22 3.22
C VAL A 39 0.78 -9.52 2.87
N LEU A 40 1.50 -8.58 2.26
CA LEU A 40 2.91 -8.76 1.90
C LEU A 40 3.84 -8.96 3.10
N ARG A 41 3.45 -8.50 4.30
CA ARG A 41 4.21 -8.75 5.53
C ARG A 41 4.32 -10.25 5.87
N LEU A 42 3.36 -11.04 5.39
CA LEU A 42 3.30 -12.49 5.64
C LEU A 42 4.16 -13.31 4.66
N LEU A 43 4.68 -12.69 3.60
CA LEU A 43 5.52 -13.38 2.61
C LEU A 43 6.97 -13.49 3.12
N SER A 44 7.71 -14.44 2.54
CA SER A 44 9.17 -14.50 2.76
C SER A 44 9.85 -13.21 2.26
N PRO A 45 11.01 -12.81 2.81
CA PRO A 45 11.71 -11.58 2.41
C PRO A 45 11.93 -11.44 0.88
N ASN A 46 12.35 -12.52 0.21
CA ASN A 46 12.55 -12.50 -1.25
C ASN A 46 11.23 -12.33 -2.01
N ALA A 47 10.16 -12.98 -1.55
CA ALA A 47 8.84 -12.86 -2.16
C ALA A 47 8.26 -11.45 -1.95
N ARG A 48 8.39 -10.89 -0.75
CA ARG A 48 7.98 -9.52 -0.43
C ARG A 48 8.75 -8.50 -1.27
N GLN A 49 10.07 -8.64 -1.40
CA GLN A 49 10.87 -7.79 -2.29
C GLN A 49 10.37 -7.82 -3.73
N ALA A 50 10.12 -9.01 -4.29
CA ALA A 50 9.65 -9.17 -5.66
C ALA A 50 8.28 -8.51 -5.88
N ALA A 51 7.33 -8.75 -4.97
CA ALA A 51 6.01 -8.16 -5.01
C ALA A 51 6.05 -6.62 -4.90
N LEU A 52 6.80 -6.09 -3.93
CA LEU A 52 6.94 -4.64 -3.74
C LEU A 52 7.62 -3.98 -4.93
N SER A 53 8.57 -4.66 -5.58
CA SER A 53 9.23 -4.15 -6.78
C SER A 53 8.26 -3.92 -7.93
N VAL A 54 7.30 -4.84 -8.09
CA VAL A 54 6.21 -4.70 -9.07
C VAL A 54 5.30 -3.53 -8.72
N LEU A 55 4.86 -3.43 -7.45
CA LEU A 55 3.96 -2.36 -7.01
C LEU A 55 4.61 -0.97 -7.07
N CYS A 56 5.94 -0.88 -6.93
CA CYS A 56 6.68 0.38 -7.03
C CYS A 56 7.02 0.77 -8.48
N ASP A 57 6.84 -0.13 -9.45
CA ASP A 57 7.44 -0.01 -10.80
C ASP A 57 8.96 0.28 -10.72
N HIS A 58 9.63 -0.38 -9.77
CA HIS A 58 11.05 -0.20 -9.50
C HIS A 58 11.64 -1.41 -8.78
N PRO A 59 12.73 -2.03 -9.26
CA PRO A 59 13.39 -3.13 -8.57
C PRO A 59 13.97 -2.64 -7.23
N LEU A 60 13.39 -3.09 -6.11
CA LEU A 60 13.94 -2.80 -4.80
C LEU A 60 15.24 -3.59 -4.59
N PRO A 61 16.28 -2.99 -3.99
CA PRO A 61 17.60 -3.62 -3.86
C PRO A 61 17.65 -4.71 -2.77
N SER A 62 16.72 -4.68 -1.82
CA SER A 62 16.56 -5.66 -0.76
C SER A 62 15.09 -5.80 -0.40
N ASP A 63 14.79 -6.74 0.50
CA ASP A 63 13.53 -6.73 1.23
C ASP A 63 13.29 -5.38 1.95
N ALA A 64 12.03 -5.09 2.24
CA ALA A 64 11.60 -3.84 2.83
C ALA A 64 10.57 -4.02 3.94
N ASN A 65 10.73 -3.23 5.01
CA ASN A 65 9.70 -3.04 6.03
C ASN A 65 8.57 -2.18 5.45
N ILE A 66 7.32 -2.58 5.71
CA ILE A 66 6.12 -1.90 5.20
C ILE A 66 5.45 -1.13 6.33
N TYR A 67 5.33 0.18 6.20
CA TYR A 67 4.61 1.05 7.15
C TYR A 67 3.35 1.60 6.52
N LEU A 68 2.18 1.29 7.08
CA LEU A 68 0.87 1.73 6.58
C LEU A 68 0.38 2.99 7.31
N TRP A 69 -0.04 4.00 6.55
CA TRP A 69 -0.51 5.31 7.01
C TRP A 69 0.30 5.95 8.15
N PRO A 70 1.64 6.02 8.03
CA PRO A 70 2.42 6.79 8.97
C PRO A 70 2.08 8.27 8.89
N PHE A 71 1.88 8.90 10.04
CA PHE A 71 1.52 10.31 10.14
C PHE A 71 2.75 11.14 10.50
N PHE A 72 3.17 12.00 9.57
CA PHE A 72 4.32 12.88 9.74
C PHE A 72 3.91 14.31 10.01
N VAL A 73 4.68 14.97 10.87
CA VAL A 73 4.56 16.39 11.16
C VAL A 73 5.89 17.07 10.84
N GLY A 74 5.85 17.99 9.88
CA GLY A 74 6.97 18.85 9.50
C GLY A 74 6.78 20.29 9.97
N GLN A 75 7.55 21.22 9.39
CA GLN A 75 7.42 22.64 9.69
C GLN A 75 6.20 23.24 8.97
N GLY A 76 5.09 23.39 9.70
CA GLY A 76 3.86 24.01 9.18
C GLY A 76 3.05 23.12 8.23
N GLU A 77 3.48 21.88 8.01
CA GLU A 77 2.80 20.91 7.17
C GLU A 77 2.76 19.52 7.84
N SER A 78 1.76 18.73 7.46
CA SER A 78 1.64 17.33 7.86
C SER A 78 1.23 16.51 6.66
N ALA A 79 1.68 15.26 6.62
CA ALA A 79 1.27 14.30 5.61
C ALA A 79 1.03 12.92 6.21
N GLU A 80 0.26 12.14 5.48
CA GLU A 80 -0.05 10.76 5.81
C GLU A 80 -0.03 9.96 4.52
N PRO A 81 1.17 9.61 4.00
CA PRO A 81 1.25 8.74 2.83
C PRO A 81 0.60 7.39 3.13
N ASP A 82 0.03 6.75 2.12
CA ASP A 82 -0.59 5.44 2.27
C ASP A 82 0.40 4.37 2.74
N VAL A 83 1.59 4.33 2.12
CA VAL A 83 2.66 3.39 2.45
C VAL A 83 4.01 4.09 2.44
N VAL A 84 4.84 3.77 3.43
CA VAL A 84 6.29 4.02 3.37
C VAL A 84 7.01 2.69 3.50
N LEU A 85 7.90 2.42 2.56
CA LEU A 85 8.80 1.28 2.55
C LEU A 85 10.15 1.72 3.08
N GLU A 86 10.78 0.89 3.92
CA GLU A 86 12.15 1.07 4.40
C GLU A 86 12.98 -0.14 4.00
N PHE A 87 14.11 0.08 3.34
CA PHE A 87 15.01 -0.97 2.88
C PHE A 87 16.46 -0.51 2.94
N VAL A 88 17.40 -1.45 2.77
CA VAL A 88 18.83 -1.15 2.77
C VAL A 88 19.32 -1.01 1.33
N LYS A 89 19.98 0.11 1.03
CA LYS A 89 20.70 0.33 -0.23
C LYS A 89 22.10 0.82 0.07
N ASP A 90 23.11 0.14 -0.46
CA ASP A 90 24.52 0.49 -0.26
C ASP A 90 24.91 0.61 1.24
N GLY A 91 24.35 -0.27 2.08
CA GLY A 91 24.58 -0.26 3.53
C GLY A 91 23.86 0.85 4.31
N GLN A 92 22.97 1.62 3.66
CA GLN A 92 22.21 2.70 4.30
C GLN A 92 20.71 2.46 4.24
N LEU A 93 20.01 2.84 5.31
CA LEU A 93 18.54 2.86 5.33
C LEU A 93 18.03 3.89 4.33
N SER A 94 17.10 3.44 3.49
CA SER A 94 16.51 4.20 2.40
C SER A 94 15.00 3.98 2.39
N PHE A 95 14.27 4.97 1.89
CA PHE A 95 12.82 4.99 1.98
C PHE A 95 12.17 5.19 0.61
N TRP A 96 11.02 4.55 0.40
CA TRP A 96 10.20 4.73 -0.80
C TRP A 96 8.76 4.95 -0.39
N ILE A 97 8.11 5.95 -0.99
CA ILE A 97 6.73 6.31 -0.68
C ILE A 97 5.83 5.70 -1.75
N VAL A 98 4.73 5.07 -1.34
CA VAL A 98 3.67 4.66 -2.28
C VAL A 98 2.38 5.33 -1.86
N GLU A 99 1.79 6.06 -2.80
CA GLU A 99 0.48 6.69 -2.66
C GLU A 99 -0.50 5.98 -3.57
N VAL A 100 -1.66 5.62 -3.04
CA VAL A 100 -2.69 4.86 -3.74
C VAL A 100 -3.83 5.78 -4.14
N LYS A 101 -4.26 5.69 -5.40
CA LYS A 101 -5.43 6.41 -5.91
C LYS A 101 -6.42 5.47 -6.57
N TRP A 102 -7.71 5.69 -6.30
CA TRP A 102 -8.80 4.93 -6.93
C TRP A 102 -9.90 5.88 -7.42
N GLY A 103 -9.68 6.49 -8.59
CA GLY A 103 -10.60 7.48 -9.19
C GLY A 103 -10.64 8.84 -8.48
N ALA A 104 -9.82 9.08 -7.46
CA ALA A 104 -9.74 10.36 -6.75
C ALA A 104 -8.58 11.21 -7.29
N PRO A 105 -8.76 12.55 -7.41
CA PRO A 105 -7.66 13.44 -7.79
C PRO A 105 -6.64 13.58 -6.65
N LEU A 106 -5.41 13.94 -7.00
CA LEU A 106 -4.40 14.35 -6.02
C LEU A 106 -4.73 15.71 -5.41
N GLY A 107 -4.51 15.84 -4.11
CA GLY A 107 -4.58 17.13 -3.45
C GLY A 107 -3.47 18.07 -3.91
N ALA A 108 -3.68 19.38 -3.75
CA ALA A 108 -2.66 20.38 -4.06
C ALA A 108 -1.37 20.12 -3.27
N ASP A 109 -0.25 20.08 -4.00
CA ASP A 109 1.10 19.84 -3.46
C ASP A 109 1.22 18.55 -2.62
N GLN A 110 0.29 17.60 -2.77
CA GLN A 110 0.20 16.44 -1.89
C GLN A 110 1.49 15.61 -1.91
N CYS A 111 1.94 15.18 -3.09
CA CYS A 111 3.09 14.30 -3.23
C CYS A 111 4.39 14.95 -2.72
N ALA A 112 4.59 16.24 -3.00
CA ALA A 112 5.79 16.94 -2.58
C ALA A 112 5.81 17.17 -1.05
N ARG A 113 4.65 17.47 -0.46
CA ARG A 113 4.48 17.53 1.00
C ARG A 113 4.76 16.19 1.67
N GLU A 114 4.33 15.08 1.09
CA GLU A 114 4.65 13.73 1.59
C GLU A 114 6.15 13.48 1.57
N ILE A 115 6.84 13.77 0.46
CA ILE A 115 8.31 13.62 0.36
C ILE A 115 9.02 14.45 1.44
N ARG A 116 8.68 15.73 1.59
CA ARG A 116 9.33 16.61 2.59
C ARG A 116 9.09 16.13 4.02
N THR A 117 7.86 15.76 4.35
CA THR A 117 7.49 15.33 5.71
C THR A 117 8.03 13.95 6.04
N VAL A 118 8.15 13.04 5.08
CA VAL A 118 8.85 11.76 5.29
C VAL A 118 10.35 11.99 5.48
N ALA A 119 10.97 12.81 4.62
CA ALA A 119 12.41 13.08 4.66
C ALA A 119 12.87 13.79 5.95
N HIS A 120 12.11 14.79 6.40
CA HIS A 120 12.55 15.71 7.47
C HIS A 120 11.58 15.80 8.66
N GLY A 121 10.36 15.28 8.53
CA GLY A 121 9.34 15.38 9.56
C GLY A 121 9.49 14.32 10.66
N TRP A 122 8.86 14.61 11.79
CA TRP A 122 8.72 13.65 12.88
C TRP A 122 7.54 12.71 12.62
N CYS A 123 7.78 11.40 12.69
CA CYS A 123 6.73 10.40 12.62
C CYS A 123 5.99 10.34 13.96
N ARG A 124 4.78 10.90 14.00
CA ARG A 124 3.94 10.93 15.21
C ARG A 124 3.18 9.62 15.44
N ARG A 125 2.85 8.90 14.36
CA ARG A 125 2.19 7.58 14.39
C ARG A 125 2.65 6.77 13.17
N GLY A 126 2.69 5.44 13.29
CA GLY A 126 3.03 4.53 12.19
C GLY A 126 4.33 3.76 12.39
N GLY A 127 5.16 4.16 13.36
CA GLY A 127 6.28 3.35 13.85
C GLY A 127 7.58 3.50 13.06
N LEU A 128 7.70 4.45 12.14
CA LEU A 128 8.98 4.69 11.47
C LEU A 128 10.05 5.21 12.46
N PRO A 129 11.32 4.81 12.28
CA PRO A 129 12.43 5.35 13.06
C PRO A 129 12.50 6.87 13.00
N ALA A 130 12.91 7.49 14.11
CA ALA A 130 13.16 8.93 14.16
C ALA A 130 14.46 9.30 13.42
N GLY A 131 14.55 10.56 12.98
CA GLY A 131 15.71 11.09 12.27
C GLY A 131 15.41 11.43 10.81
N GLU A 132 16.43 11.92 10.12
CA GLU A 132 16.36 12.18 8.68
C GLU A 132 16.26 10.88 7.90
N ARG A 133 15.41 10.88 6.87
CA ARG A 133 15.11 9.70 6.06
C ARG A 133 15.51 9.97 4.62
N ARG A 134 16.37 9.11 4.08
CA ARG A 134 16.80 9.18 2.67
C ARG A 134 15.70 8.64 1.77
N VAL A 135 14.82 9.50 1.28
CA VAL A 135 13.76 9.14 0.34
C VAL A 135 14.36 8.98 -1.06
N LEU A 136 14.26 7.77 -1.63
CA LEU A 136 14.81 7.44 -2.95
C LEU A 136 13.77 7.44 -4.06
N GLY A 137 12.49 7.34 -3.73
CA GLY A 137 11.44 7.33 -4.73
C GLY A 137 10.05 7.49 -4.17
N TYR A 138 9.14 7.68 -5.11
CA TYR A 138 7.72 7.90 -4.90
C TYR A 138 6.96 7.20 -6.03
N THR A 139 6.01 6.34 -5.71
CA THR A 139 5.12 5.72 -6.69
C THR A 139 3.68 6.16 -6.46
N LEU A 140 3.05 6.72 -7.49
CA LEU A 140 1.60 6.83 -7.55
C LEU A 140 1.01 5.55 -8.14
N LEU A 141 0.39 4.72 -7.31
CA LEU A 141 -0.26 3.48 -7.73
C LEU A 141 -1.76 3.74 -7.99
N GLY A 142 -2.25 3.29 -9.14
CA GLY A 142 -3.58 3.67 -9.63
C GLY A 142 -3.58 5.03 -10.31
N ALA A 143 -2.49 5.37 -11.01
CA ALA A 143 -2.41 6.58 -11.78
C ALA A 143 -3.48 6.61 -12.89
N GLU A 144 -3.97 7.82 -13.19
CA GLU A 144 -5.01 8.10 -14.19
C GLU A 144 -4.60 9.36 -14.96
N PRO A 145 -5.16 9.64 -16.15
CA PRO A 145 -4.77 10.81 -16.96
C PRO A 145 -4.81 12.14 -16.20
N GLN A 146 -5.75 12.30 -15.25
CA GLN A 146 -5.87 13.50 -14.43
C GLN A 146 -4.65 13.76 -13.52
N HIS A 147 -3.81 12.75 -13.25
CA HIS A 147 -2.63 12.86 -12.40
C HIS A 147 -1.36 13.28 -13.14
N GLN A 148 -1.37 13.28 -14.48
CA GLN A 148 -0.16 13.47 -15.28
C GLN A 148 0.53 14.82 -15.02
N LEU A 149 -0.25 15.91 -14.91
CA LEU A 149 0.30 17.23 -14.64
C LEU A 149 0.97 17.29 -13.26
N ALA A 150 0.30 16.79 -12.21
CA ALA A 150 0.85 16.77 -10.86
C ALA A 150 2.14 15.94 -10.78
N LEU A 151 2.21 14.82 -11.49
CA LEU A 151 3.43 14.00 -11.56
C LEU A 151 4.56 14.66 -12.37
N ALA A 152 4.23 15.43 -13.41
CA ALA A 152 5.22 16.20 -14.16
C ALA A 152 5.82 17.33 -13.29
N ASP A 153 4.97 18.06 -12.57
CA ASP A 153 5.39 19.08 -11.62
C ASP A 153 6.25 18.49 -10.50
N LEU A 154 5.88 17.30 -10.00
CA LEU A 154 6.66 16.58 -9.00
C LEU A 154 8.04 16.19 -9.51
N ARG A 155 8.16 15.68 -10.75
CA ARG A 155 9.44 15.36 -11.39
C ARG A 155 10.32 16.59 -11.59
N LEU A 156 9.72 17.72 -11.94
CA LEU A 156 10.42 19.00 -12.02
C LEU A 156 10.93 19.44 -10.65
N ALA A 157 10.09 19.36 -9.60
CA ALA A 157 10.50 19.66 -8.24
C ALA A 157 11.62 18.73 -7.72
N ALA A 158 11.55 17.43 -8.04
CA ALA A 158 12.61 16.46 -7.74
C ALA A 158 13.93 16.82 -8.43
N SER A 159 13.88 17.19 -9.72
CA SER A 159 15.06 17.68 -10.46
C SER A 159 15.67 18.95 -9.83
N ASN A 160 14.86 19.72 -9.10
CA ASN A 160 15.27 20.92 -8.36
C ASN A 160 15.62 20.64 -6.88
N GLY A 161 15.73 19.37 -6.47
CA GLY A 161 16.23 18.98 -5.14
C GLY A 161 15.17 18.73 -4.06
N LEU A 162 13.90 18.54 -4.42
CA LEU A 162 12.83 18.22 -3.47
C LEU A 162 13.17 17.00 -2.59
N GLY A 163 13.47 17.23 -1.30
CA GLY A 163 13.76 16.17 -0.33
C GLY A 163 14.94 15.27 -0.71
N GLY A 164 15.79 15.70 -1.66
CA GLY A 164 16.88 14.89 -2.22
C GLY A 164 16.43 13.69 -3.07
N VAL A 165 15.13 13.59 -3.43
CA VAL A 165 14.64 12.49 -4.25
C VAL A 165 15.06 12.67 -5.71
N PRO A 166 15.60 11.64 -6.37
CA PRO A 166 15.87 11.70 -7.80
C PRO A 166 14.59 11.81 -8.64
N ALA A 167 14.65 12.52 -9.78
CA ALA A 167 13.52 12.63 -10.69
C ALA A 167 13.11 11.27 -11.30
N GLU A 168 14.09 10.40 -11.55
CA GLU A 168 13.88 9.02 -11.98
C GLU A 168 13.28 8.11 -10.89
N GLY A 169 13.26 8.58 -9.64
CA GLY A 169 12.57 7.94 -8.52
C GLY A 169 11.06 8.22 -8.51
N ILE A 170 10.55 9.12 -9.35
CA ILE A 170 9.13 9.46 -9.42
C ILE A 170 8.40 8.60 -10.46
N ARG A 171 7.67 7.60 -9.95
CA ARG A 171 6.96 6.57 -10.71
C ARG A 171 5.46 6.75 -10.63
N SER A 172 4.78 6.17 -11.62
CA SER A 172 3.32 6.16 -11.69
C SER A 172 2.89 4.91 -12.43
N LEU A 173 1.98 4.15 -11.83
CA LEU A 173 1.54 2.87 -12.36
C LEU A 173 0.02 2.83 -12.41
N GLU A 174 -0.53 2.56 -13.59
CA GLU A 174 -1.98 2.36 -13.77
C GLU A 174 -2.39 0.98 -13.24
N TRP A 175 -3.64 0.84 -12.80
CA TRP A 175 -4.13 -0.44 -12.26
C TRP A 175 -4.04 -1.60 -13.26
N ALA A 176 -4.33 -1.33 -14.54
CA ALA A 176 -4.24 -2.35 -15.59
C ALA A 176 -2.80 -2.84 -15.78
N THR A 177 -1.83 -1.92 -15.78
CA THR A 177 -0.41 -2.26 -15.87
C THR A 177 0.09 -2.99 -14.63
N ALA A 178 -0.31 -2.55 -13.43
CA ALA A 178 0.00 -3.25 -12.18
C ALA A 178 -0.52 -4.70 -12.22
N ALA A 179 -1.78 -4.90 -12.59
CA ALA A 179 -2.37 -6.23 -12.71
C ALA A 179 -1.60 -7.13 -13.69
N GLU A 180 -1.20 -6.58 -14.84
CA GLU A 180 -0.44 -7.36 -15.82
C GLU A 180 0.98 -7.70 -15.34
N ASN A 181 1.68 -6.77 -14.72
CA ASN A 181 3.00 -7.03 -14.15
C ASN A 181 2.93 -8.12 -13.06
N LEU A 182 1.87 -8.14 -12.25
CA LEU A 182 1.63 -9.20 -11.26
C LEU A 182 1.38 -10.57 -11.94
N ARG A 183 0.66 -10.61 -13.08
CA ARG A 183 0.48 -11.86 -13.84
C ARG A 183 1.77 -12.38 -14.45
N ILE A 184 2.59 -11.49 -15.00
CA ILE A 184 3.91 -11.84 -15.55
C ILE A 184 4.75 -12.48 -14.44
N LEU A 185 4.88 -11.80 -13.29
CA LEU A 185 5.64 -12.33 -12.16
C LEU A 185 5.06 -13.65 -11.64
N SER A 186 3.72 -13.84 -11.70
CA SER A 186 3.10 -15.10 -11.30
C SER A 186 3.48 -16.28 -12.20
N GLY A 187 3.83 -16.03 -13.46
CA GLY A 187 4.32 -17.05 -14.38
C GLY A 187 5.75 -17.49 -14.06
N GLU A 188 6.54 -16.60 -13.45
CA GLU A 188 7.95 -16.77 -13.13
C GLU A 188 8.19 -17.18 -11.66
N ALA A 189 7.22 -16.95 -10.77
CA ALA A 189 7.35 -17.20 -9.35
C ALA A 189 7.28 -18.70 -9.00
N ASP A 190 8.32 -19.18 -8.32
CA ASP A 190 8.39 -20.52 -7.74
C ASP A 190 7.79 -20.61 -6.33
N ASP A 191 7.75 -19.48 -5.59
CA ASP A 191 7.19 -19.42 -4.23
C ASP A 191 5.64 -19.53 -4.27
N PRO A 192 5.04 -20.56 -3.66
CA PRO A 192 3.59 -20.75 -3.70
C PRO A 192 2.79 -19.63 -3.05
N GLY A 193 3.37 -19.00 -2.02
CA GLY A 193 2.75 -17.89 -1.29
C GLY A 193 2.69 -16.63 -2.13
N LEU A 194 3.83 -16.28 -2.74
CA LEU A 194 3.93 -15.21 -3.70
C LEU A 194 2.97 -15.44 -4.87
N LYS A 195 2.98 -16.63 -5.47
CA LYS A 195 2.14 -16.96 -6.63
C LYS A 195 0.65 -16.78 -6.33
N SER A 196 0.19 -17.26 -5.18
CA SER A 196 -1.21 -17.10 -4.75
C SER A 196 -1.56 -15.62 -4.54
N TRP A 197 -0.69 -14.87 -3.86
CA TRP A 197 -0.89 -13.43 -3.66
C TRP A 197 -0.93 -12.66 -4.98
N LEU A 198 -0.05 -12.98 -5.93
CA LEU A 198 0.02 -12.34 -7.25
C LEU A 198 -1.25 -12.55 -8.06
N VAL A 199 -1.74 -13.79 -8.13
CA VAL A 199 -2.98 -14.11 -8.86
C VAL A 199 -4.18 -13.40 -8.22
N MET A 200 -4.33 -13.49 -6.89
CA MET A 200 -5.44 -12.84 -6.19
C MET A 200 -5.41 -11.32 -6.34
N SER A 201 -4.23 -10.71 -6.24
CA SER A 201 -4.05 -9.26 -6.38
C SER A 201 -4.30 -8.80 -7.81
N ALA A 202 -3.81 -9.54 -8.82
CA ALA A 202 -4.06 -9.21 -10.22
C ALA A 202 -5.56 -9.28 -10.57
N ASP A 203 -6.27 -10.30 -10.08
CA ASP A 203 -7.72 -10.45 -10.29
C ASP A 203 -8.48 -9.32 -9.58
N PHE A 204 -8.10 -9.00 -8.34
CA PHE A 204 -8.67 -7.88 -7.58
C PHE A 204 -8.50 -6.55 -8.33
N LEU A 205 -7.30 -6.24 -8.81
CA LEU A 205 -6.99 -5.00 -9.53
C LEU A 205 -7.63 -4.93 -10.93
N SER A 206 -7.94 -6.08 -11.53
CA SER A 206 -8.63 -6.15 -12.82
C SER A 206 -10.13 -5.92 -12.73
N GLY A 207 -10.70 -5.97 -11.52
CA GLY A 207 -12.05 -5.50 -11.24
C GLY A 207 -12.12 -3.98 -11.45
N GLN A 208 -12.55 -3.57 -12.64
CA GLN A 208 -12.44 -2.16 -13.09
C GLN A 208 -13.01 -1.15 -12.07
N PRO A 209 -12.37 0.02 -11.90
CA PRO A 209 -12.92 1.16 -11.16
C PRO A 209 -13.99 1.89 -12.00
N GLN A 210 -15.06 1.21 -12.42
CA GLN A 210 -16.20 1.91 -13.01
C GLN A 210 -17.10 2.44 -11.89
N GLY A 211 -16.86 3.70 -11.49
CA GLY A 211 -17.82 4.66 -10.91
C GLY A 211 -18.77 4.18 -9.80
N SER A 212 -18.66 4.80 -8.62
CA SER A 212 -19.64 4.90 -7.50
C SER A 212 -20.32 3.63 -6.94
N VAL A 213 -20.48 2.54 -7.68
CA VAL A 213 -21.11 1.30 -7.28
C VAL A 213 -20.04 0.21 -7.41
N LEU A 214 -19.82 -0.57 -6.36
CA LEU A 214 -19.15 -1.85 -6.54
C LEU A 214 -20.02 -2.61 -7.55
N GLY A 215 -19.54 -2.76 -8.80
CA GLY A 215 -20.01 -3.85 -9.63
C GLY A 215 -19.89 -5.16 -8.85
N SER A 216 -20.51 -6.23 -9.36
CA SER A 216 -20.34 -7.57 -8.77
C SER A 216 -18.85 -7.82 -8.49
N TRP A 217 -18.53 -8.18 -7.24
CA TRP A 217 -17.15 -8.54 -6.85
C TRP A 217 -16.56 -9.49 -7.90
N PRO A 218 -15.30 -9.28 -8.34
CA PRO A 218 -14.68 -10.18 -9.29
C PRO A 218 -14.75 -11.61 -8.73
N THR A 219 -15.11 -12.57 -9.58
CA THR A 219 -15.11 -13.99 -9.21
C THR A 219 -13.68 -14.40 -8.91
N MET A 220 -13.30 -14.38 -7.63
CA MET A 220 -11.97 -14.81 -7.20
C MET A 220 -11.86 -16.32 -7.39
N LYS A 221 -10.90 -16.76 -8.22
CA LYS A 221 -10.51 -18.16 -8.28
C LYS A 221 -9.60 -18.44 -7.08
N MET A 222 -10.16 -19.05 -6.04
CA MET A 222 -9.35 -19.58 -4.96
C MET A 222 -8.42 -20.67 -5.52
N PRO A 223 -7.11 -20.65 -5.22
CA PRO A 223 -6.23 -21.74 -5.62
C PRO A 223 -6.68 -23.06 -4.99
N LEU A 224 -6.60 -24.15 -5.76
CA LEU A 224 -6.87 -25.50 -5.31
C LEU A 224 -5.71 -25.93 -4.39
N GLU A 225 -5.96 -25.91 -3.07
CA GLU A 225 -5.05 -26.35 -1.98
C GLU A 225 -3.60 -25.85 -2.08
N GLY A 226 -3.25 -24.86 -1.25
CA GLY A 226 -1.87 -24.38 -1.09
C GLY A 226 -1.48 -24.31 0.39
N SER A 227 -0.23 -24.68 0.70
CA SER A 227 0.40 -24.41 1.99
C SER A 227 1.28 -23.16 1.89
N PHE A 228 1.29 -22.36 2.95
CA PHE A 228 2.04 -21.10 3.04
C PHE A 228 2.99 -21.20 4.24
N ILE A 229 4.23 -20.77 4.06
CA ILE A 229 5.19 -20.62 5.16
C ILE A 229 5.13 -19.16 5.59
N PHE A 230 4.75 -18.93 6.85
CA PHE A 230 4.78 -17.60 7.45
C PHE A 230 6.20 -17.34 7.99
N ASP A 231 6.58 -16.08 8.07
CA ASP A 231 7.78 -15.68 8.81
C ASP A 231 7.53 -15.87 10.32
N ASP A 232 8.35 -16.70 10.97
CA ASP A 232 8.14 -17.16 12.35
C ASP A 232 8.41 -16.05 13.40
N GLU A 233 8.98 -14.91 12.97
CA GLU A 233 9.44 -13.84 13.87
C GLU A 233 8.41 -12.71 14.11
N GLU A 234 7.28 -12.67 13.38
CA GLU A 234 6.31 -11.57 13.51
C GLU A 234 5.35 -11.77 14.71
N VAL A 235 5.68 -11.16 15.86
CA VAL A 235 4.81 -11.13 17.05
C VAL A 235 3.82 -9.97 16.97
N PHE A 236 2.58 -10.25 16.59
CA PHE A 236 1.50 -9.28 16.63
C PHE A 236 1.01 -9.05 18.07
N ALA A 237 1.24 -7.86 18.62
CA ALA A 237 0.57 -7.44 19.84
C ALA A 237 -0.93 -7.29 19.55
N LEU A 238 -1.73 -8.32 19.89
CA LEU A 238 -3.18 -8.16 19.94
C LEU A 238 -3.48 -7.09 21.00
N PRO A 239 -4.28 -6.05 20.71
CA PRO A 239 -4.80 -5.20 21.77
C PRO A 239 -5.54 -6.08 22.78
N ASN A 240 -5.67 -5.67 24.03
CA ASN A 240 -6.49 -6.40 25.01
C ASN A 240 -7.91 -6.57 24.44
N ILE A 241 -8.21 -7.74 23.88
CA ILE A 241 -9.52 -8.05 23.35
C ILE A 241 -10.38 -8.38 24.56
N THR A 242 -11.23 -7.44 24.97
CA THR A 242 -12.34 -7.75 25.88
C THR A 242 -13.16 -8.85 25.22
N ALA A 243 -13.33 -10.00 25.89
CA ALA A 243 -14.11 -11.10 25.38
C ALA A 243 -15.50 -10.58 24.95
N LEU A 244 -15.78 -10.66 23.65
CA LEU A 244 -17.11 -10.35 23.14
C LEU A 244 -18.06 -11.43 23.67
N PRO A 245 -19.16 -11.09 24.34
CA PRO A 245 -20.17 -12.07 24.71
C PRO A 245 -20.72 -12.72 23.44
N SER A 246 -21.00 -14.01 23.50
CA SER A 246 -21.49 -14.81 22.38
C SER A 246 -22.79 -14.21 21.81
N THR A 247 -22.69 -13.48 20.70
CA THR A 247 -23.86 -12.99 19.97
C THR A 247 -24.35 -14.08 19.03
N ARG A 248 -25.53 -14.63 19.33
CA ARG A 248 -26.23 -15.58 18.46
C ARG A 248 -26.98 -14.78 17.39
N PHE A 249 -26.60 -14.95 16.13
CA PHE A 249 -27.34 -14.39 15.00
C PHE A 249 -28.24 -15.49 14.42
N ASP A 250 -29.55 -15.38 14.65
CA ASP A 250 -30.53 -16.20 13.97
C ASP A 250 -30.84 -15.53 12.63
N PHE A 251 -30.21 -16.00 11.56
CA PHE A 251 -30.60 -15.62 10.20
C PHE A 251 -31.90 -16.36 9.85
N ARG A 252 -32.92 -15.62 9.43
CA ARG A 252 -34.07 -16.19 8.70
C ARG A 252 -33.83 -15.95 7.22
N GLU A 253 -34.00 -17.01 6.43
CA GLU A 253 -34.03 -16.99 4.97
C GLU A 253 -35.10 -16.04 4.42
#